data_AF-A0A6V7CZI6-F1
#
_entry.id   AF-A0A6V7CZI6-F1
#
_cell.length_a   1.000
_cell.length_b   1.000
_cell.length_c   1.000
_cell.angle_alpha   90.00
_cell.angle_beta   90.00
_cell.angle_gamma   90.00
#
_symmetry.space_group_name_H-M   'P 1'
#
loop_
_entity.id
_entity.type
_entity.pdbx_description
1 polymer ?
#
loop_
_entity_poly.entity_id
_entity_poly.type
_entity_poly.pdbx_seq_one_letter_code
_entity_poly.pdbx_strand_id
1 'polypeptide(L)'
;MEAAKLQVAPKSAFDPAVLFAYIKQKTQKAAETLKHALGKVLGLYDSTEGIVHIDHGVGLTKQTFLKLHEAGHHEMPTHKTVFKFFQDCEQTLAPEIADRFEREANNFARFVLFQGDAFRNAAADLKMGIRAPITLAKRFGSSNYAAAREFARTHHAPCVVYVLNPLEFLDSGGFRAEVRRIEPSSSFLHRFGRPSDLVIDHEHALASLIPIEKRMTAPRDFLYADRNGVKHQCIGEGFDTKHNIFLLIYPEAELPTSLLFLPK
;
A
#
# COMPACT_ATOMS: atom_id res chain seq x y z
N MET A 1 12.65 6.84 -22.29
CA MET A 1 12.43 7.07 -20.84
C MET A 1 13.78 7.42 -20.24
N GLU A 2 13.89 8.53 -19.52
CA GLU A 2 15.16 8.96 -18.89
C GLU A 2 15.43 8.18 -17.60
N ALA A 3 14.40 7.77 -16.86
CA ALA A 3 14.46 6.92 -15.64
C ALA A 3 15.44 5.73 -15.70
N ALA A 4 15.66 5.13 -16.89
CA ALA A 4 16.60 4.04 -17.08
C ALA A 4 18.09 4.45 -16.96
N LYS A 5 18.39 5.75 -16.85
CA LYS A 5 19.72 6.33 -16.65
C LYS A 5 20.06 6.64 -15.19
N LEU A 6 19.07 6.60 -14.28
CA LEU A 6 19.28 6.92 -12.86
C LEU A 6 20.25 5.92 -12.22
N GLN A 7 21.38 6.43 -11.70
CA GLN A 7 22.36 5.60 -11.01
C GLN A 7 21.97 5.49 -9.52
N VAL A 8 21.63 4.28 -9.10
CA VAL A 8 21.53 3.94 -7.67
C VAL A 8 22.95 3.92 -7.10
N ALA A 9 23.19 4.69 -6.03
CA ALA A 9 24.51 4.72 -5.40
C ALA A 9 24.95 3.29 -4.99
N PRO A 10 26.21 2.86 -5.27
CA PRO A 10 26.66 1.49 -5.00
C PRO A 10 26.86 1.20 -3.50
N LYS A 11 26.63 2.19 -2.63
CA LYS A 11 26.51 2.06 -1.18
C LYS A 11 25.35 2.93 -0.71
N SER A 12 24.68 2.47 0.35
CA SER A 12 23.71 3.28 1.09
C SER A 12 24.39 4.55 1.60
N ALA A 13 23.85 5.73 1.28
CA ALA A 13 24.20 6.96 2.00
C ALA A 13 23.43 7.09 3.33
N PHE A 14 23.15 5.96 3.96
CA PHE A 14 22.79 5.84 5.38
C PHE A 14 23.82 4.98 6.14
N ASP A 15 24.91 4.55 5.48
CA ASP A 15 26.21 4.37 6.14
C ASP A 15 26.67 5.77 6.60
N PRO A 16 26.80 6.03 7.92
CA PRO A 16 27.13 7.36 8.41
C PRO A 16 28.47 7.88 7.88
N ALA A 17 29.47 7.02 7.65
CA ALA A 17 30.79 7.45 7.19
C ALA A 17 30.76 7.90 5.72
N VAL A 18 30.08 7.16 4.85
CA VAL A 18 29.90 7.52 3.43
C VAL A 18 29.02 8.76 3.30
N LEU A 19 27.93 8.81 4.08
CA LEU A 19 27.03 9.96 4.14
C LEU A 19 27.74 11.23 4.62
N PHE A 20 28.47 11.18 5.74
CA PHE A 20 29.23 12.34 6.22
C PHE A 20 30.33 12.74 5.24
N ALA A 21 30.96 11.81 4.51
CA ALA A 21 31.93 12.15 3.47
C ALA A 21 31.28 12.89 2.29
N TYR A 22 30.10 12.47 1.83
CA TYR A 22 29.33 13.14 0.78
C TYR A 22 28.81 14.52 1.22
N ILE A 23 28.21 14.60 2.41
CA ILE A 23 27.80 15.85 3.07
C ILE A 23 28.95 16.86 3.14
N LYS A 24 30.16 16.39 3.47
CA LYS A 24 31.37 17.23 3.62
C LYS A 24 31.93 17.78 2.30
N GLN A 25 31.41 17.32 1.15
CA GLN A 25 31.72 17.89 -0.18
C GLN A 25 30.68 18.90 -0.66
N LYS A 26 29.48 18.94 -0.05
CA LYS A 26 28.45 19.95 -0.31
C LYS A 26 28.71 21.20 0.56
N THR A 27 28.07 22.33 0.25
CA THR A 27 28.19 23.54 1.08
C THR A 27 27.67 23.29 2.50
N GLN A 28 28.22 23.98 3.51
CA GLN A 28 27.83 23.79 4.92
C GLN A 28 26.31 23.90 5.14
N LYS A 29 25.66 24.79 4.38
CA LYS A 29 24.22 25.03 4.40
C LYS A 29 23.43 23.82 3.86
N ALA A 30 23.80 23.31 2.68
CA ALA A 30 23.20 22.09 2.14
C ALA A 30 23.45 20.88 3.05
N ALA A 31 24.64 20.81 3.67
CA ALA A 31 25.00 19.80 4.66
C ALA A 31 24.14 19.87 5.95
N GLU A 32 23.72 21.05 6.38
CA GLU A 32 22.84 21.24 7.54
C GLU A 32 21.38 20.92 7.21
N THR A 33 20.86 21.32 6.05
CA THR A 33 19.54 20.91 5.56
C THR A 33 19.45 19.38 5.40
N LEU A 34 20.49 18.72 4.88
CA LEU A 34 20.53 17.26 4.80
C LEU A 34 20.45 16.61 6.19
N LYS A 35 21.22 17.10 7.18
CA LYS A 35 21.21 16.59 8.57
C LYS A 35 19.82 16.63 9.20
N HIS A 36 19.02 17.67 8.93
CA HIS A 36 17.65 17.75 9.44
C HIS A 36 16.68 16.76 8.76
N ALA A 37 16.88 16.45 7.48
CA ALA A 37 16.11 15.42 6.78
C ALA A 37 16.46 13.98 7.26
N LEU A 38 17.74 13.73 7.52
CA LEU A 38 18.30 12.40 7.80
C LEU A 38 17.76 11.69 9.06
N GLY A 39 17.07 12.39 9.96
CA GLY A 39 16.44 11.77 11.12
C GLY A 39 15.21 10.91 10.80
N LYS A 40 14.62 11.01 9.59
CA LYS A 40 13.40 10.29 9.20
C LYS A 40 13.34 9.82 7.74
N VAL A 41 14.19 10.36 6.87
CA VAL A 41 14.20 10.09 5.43
C VAL A 41 14.87 8.74 5.13
N LEU A 42 14.27 7.94 4.24
CA LEU A 42 14.70 6.56 3.92
C LEU A 42 15.16 6.37 2.47
N GLY A 43 14.88 7.35 1.62
CA GLY A 43 15.40 7.52 0.26
C GLY A 43 15.69 9.00 0.06
N LEU A 44 16.72 9.35 -0.70
CA LEU A 44 17.06 10.74 -0.98
C LEU A 44 17.56 10.89 -2.41
N TYR A 45 16.87 11.74 -3.17
CA TYR A 45 17.20 12.14 -4.53
C TYR A 45 18.10 13.38 -4.59
N ASP A 46 19.21 13.33 -5.33
CA ASP A 46 19.99 14.53 -5.69
C ASP A 46 19.53 15.10 -7.03
N SER A 47 18.96 16.31 -6.98
CA SER A 47 18.59 17.08 -8.18
C SER A 47 19.80 17.46 -9.04
N THR A 48 20.98 17.54 -8.42
CA THR A 48 22.25 17.98 -9.02
C THR A 48 22.97 16.84 -9.74
N GLU A 49 23.08 15.68 -9.08
CA GLU A 49 23.88 14.55 -9.57
C GLU A 49 23.04 13.44 -10.24
N GLY A 50 21.71 13.47 -10.10
CA GLY A 50 20.84 12.42 -10.65
C GLY A 50 20.94 11.09 -9.89
N ILE A 51 21.47 11.14 -8.66
CA ILE A 51 21.71 9.97 -7.81
C ILE A 51 20.52 9.74 -6.89
N VAL A 52 20.17 8.48 -6.69
CA VAL A 52 19.17 8.05 -5.70
C VAL A 52 19.88 7.23 -4.61
N HIS A 53 19.89 7.77 -3.39
CA HIS A 53 20.38 7.10 -2.18
C HIS A 53 19.22 6.44 -1.44
N ILE A 54 19.42 5.23 -0.90
CA ILE A 54 18.35 4.46 -0.21
C ILE A 54 18.94 3.70 0.96
N ASP A 55 18.19 3.63 2.06
CA ASP A 55 18.51 2.78 3.19
C ASP A 55 18.46 1.30 2.79
N HIS A 56 19.63 0.63 2.79
CA HIS A 56 19.72 -0.81 2.56
C HIS A 56 19.36 -1.67 3.78
N GLY A 57 19.14 -1.06 4.95
CA GLY A 57 18.69 -1.74 6.17
C GLY A 57 17.24 -2.23 6.13
N VAL A 58 16.40 -1.65 5.26
CA VAL A 58 15.03 -2.18 5.03
C VAL A 58 15.02 -3.32 4.02
N GLY A 59 14.07 -4.26 4.18
CA GLY A 59 13.92 -5.39 3.26
C GLY A 59 13.66 -4.98 1.80
N LEU A 60 14.14 -5.79 0.86
CA LEU A 60 14.21 -5.49 -0.59
C LEU A 60 12.94 -4.88 -1.17
N THR A 61 11.76 -5.40 -0.86
CA THR A 61 10.45 -4.85 -1.30
C THR A 61 10.24 -3.37 -0.90
N LYS A 62 10.69 -2.97 0.30
CA LYS A 62 10.61 -1.56 0.74
C LYS A 62 11.67 -0.72 0.02
N GLN A 63 12.88 -1.25 -0.23
CA GLN A 63 13.86 -0.59 -1.10
C GLN A 63 13.33 -0.37 -2.52
N THR A 64 12.63 -1.35 -3.10
CA THR A 64 12.01 -1.23 -4.44
C THR A 64 10.95 -0.13 -4.45
N PHE A 65 10.08 -0.04 -3.43
CA PHE A 65 9.11 1.05 -3.35
C PHE A 65 9.80 2.42 -3.20
N LEU A 66 10.85 2.52 -2.37
CA LEU A 66 11.65 3.75 -2.22
C LEU A 66 12.32 4.15 -3.55
N LYS A 67 12.91 3.22 -4.31
CA LYS A 67 13.47 3.50 -5.65
C LYS A 67 12.45 4.18 -6.57
N LEU A 68 11.22 3.69 -6.55
CA LEU A 68 10.14 4.20 -7.40
C LEU A 68 9.54 5.51 -6.86
N HIS A 69 9.62 5.77 -5.56
CA HIS A 69 9.22 7.04 -4.94
C HIS A 69 10.20 8.17 -5.29
N GLU A 70 11.50 7.97 -5.07
CA GLU A 70 12.55 8.93 -5.45
C GLU A 70 12.56 9.18 -6.97
N ALA A 71 12.36 8.13 -7.79
CA ALA A 71 12.21 8.27 -9.24
C ALA A 71 10.95 9.07 -9.63
N GLY A 72 9.90 9.08 -8.79
CA GLY A 72 8.74 9.94 -8.97
C GLY A 72 9.10 11.41 -8.84
N HIS A 73 9.83 11.78 -7.79
CA HIS A 73 10.36 13.14 -7.61
C HIS A 73 11.34 13.56 -8.73
N HIS A 74 12.07 12.61 -9.34
CA HIS A 74 12.92 12.88 -10.49
C HIS A 74 12.17 13.10 -11.81
N GLU A 75 11.20 12.24 -12.13
CA GLU A 75 10.52 12.24 -13.44
C GLU A 75 9.41 13.29 -13.53
N MET A 76 8.79 13.68 -12.41
CA MET A 76 7.74 14.71 -12.41
C MET A 76 8.34 16.12 -12.56
N PRO A 77 8.08 16.87 -13.66
CA PRO A 77 8.78 18.13 -13.94
C PRO A 77 8.62 19.18 -12.85
N THR A 78 7.42 19.30 -12.27
CA THR A 78 7.14 20.24 -11.18
C THR A 78 8.00 19.97 -9.95
N HIS A 79 8.21 18.69 -9.58
CA HIS A 79 9.04 18.31 -8.44
C HIS A 79 10.50 18.63 -8.75
N LYS A 80 11.01 18.13 -9.88
CA LYS A 80 12.40 18.33 -10.34
C LYS A 80 12.79 19.81 -10.44
N THR A 81 11.93 20.64 -11.04
CA THR A 81 12.17 22.09 -11.18
C THR A 81 12.13 22.80 -9.83
N VAL A 82 11.16 22.48 -8.97
CA VAL A 82 11.05 23.11 -7.64
C VAL A 82 12.22 22.72 -6.74
N PHE A 83 12.55 21.42 -6.62
CA PHE A 83 13.70 21.01 -5.80
C PHE A 83 15.01 21.65 -6.27
N LYS A 84 15.22 21.80 -7.58
CA LYS A 84 16.38 22.53 -8.11
C LYS A 84 16.41 24.01 -7.70
N PHE A 85 15.28 24.72 -7.73
CA PHE A 85 15.24 26.13 -7.28
C PHE A 85 15.42 26.28 -5.77
N PHE A 86 14.94 25.32 -4.97
CA PHE A 86 15.03 25.38 -3.51
C PHE A 86 16.39 24.92 -2.94
N GLN A 87 17.23 24.22 -3.71
CA GLN A 87 18.58 23.83 -3.28
C GLN A 87 19.52 25.03 -3.03
N ASP A 88 19.29 26.17 -3.68
CA ASP A 88 20.17 27.35 -3.62
C ASP A 88 19.70 28.47 -2.66
N CYS A 89 18.64 28.26 -1.87
CA CYS A 89 18.06 29.30 -1.00
C CYS A 89 17.73 28.83 0.43
N GLU A 90 17.36 29.76 1.32
CA GLU A 90 16.93 29.47 2.71
C GLU A 90 15.45 29.11 2.84
N GLN A 91 14.68 29.27 1.78
CA GLN A 91 13.25 29.00 1.82
C GLN A 91 12.99 27.49 1.82
N THR A 92 11.86 27.10 2.37
CA THR A 92 11.36 25.72 2.32
C THR A 92 9.99 25.70 1.66
N LEU A 93 9.59 24.53 1.15
CA LEU A 93 8.23 24.37 0.66
C LEU A 93 7.22 24.55 1.80
N ALA A 94 6.13 25.27 1.52
CA ALA A 94 4.99 25.32 2.42
C ALA A 94 4.49 23.88 2.70
N PRO A 95 4.12 23.54 3.95
CA PRO A 95 3.87 22.15 4.34
C PRO A 95 2.90 21.42 3.41
N GLU A 96 1.78 22.06 3.04
CA GLU A 96 0.75 21.49 2.17
C GLU A 96 1.22 21.19 0.74
N ILE A 97 2.28 21.86 0.26
CA ILE A 97 2.91 21.60 -1.04
C ILE A 97 3.89 20.42 -0.95
N ALA A 98 4.68 20.34 0.13
CA ALA A 98 5.52 19.16 0.39
C ALA A 98 4.64 17.90 0.55
N ASP A 99 3.59 17.99 1.36
CA ASP A 99 2.57 16.96 1.57
C ASP A 99 1.90 16.52 0.26
N ARG A 100 1.74 17.46 -0.70
CA ARG A 100 1.22 17.17 -2.03
C ARG A 100 2.25 16.43 -2.89
N PHE A 101 3.51 16.87 -2.92
CA PHE A 101 4.57 16.20 -3.67
C PHE A 101 4.77 14.76 -3.18
N GLU A 102 4.77 14.54 -1.86
CA GLU A 102 4.77 13.22 -1.23
C GLU A 102 3.63 12.33 -1.73
N ARG A 103 2.39 12.86 -1.77
CA ARG A 103 1.22 12.12 -2.30
C ARG A 103 1.36 11.81 -3.79
N GLU A 104 1.94 12.70 -4.58
CA GLU A 104 2.17 12.50 -6.02
C GLU A 104 3.27 11.45 -6.26
N ALA A 105 4.41 11.51 -5.56
CA ALA A 105 5.49 10.53 -5.65
C ALA A 105 5.07 9.13 -5.18
N ASN A 106 4.30 9.04 -4.09
CA ASN A 106 3.72 7.77 -3.65
C ASN A 106 2.72 7.18 -4.67
N ASN A 107 1.98 8.02 -5.42
CA ASN A 107 1.10 7.55 -6.49
C ASN A 107 1.87 7.10 -7.74
N PHE A 108 2.92 7.82 -8.13
CA PHE A 108 3.84 7.39 -9.20
C PHE A 108 4.48 6.03 -8.84
N ALA A 109 5.03 5.90 -7.64
CA ALA A 109 5.67 4.67 -7.16
C ALA A 109 4.72 3.48 -7.19
N ARG A 110 3.47 3.66 -6.72
CA ARG A 110 2.38 2.69 -6.84
C ARG A 110 2.11 2.30 -8.29
N PHE A 111 1.92 3.29 -9.18
CA PHE A 111 1.54 3.05 -10.57
C PHE A 111 2.63 2.25 -11.33
N VAL A 112 3.90 2.59 -11.12
CA VAL A 112 5.01 1.87 -11.76
C VAL A 112 5.20 0.48 -11.15
N LEU A 113 5.10 0.32 -9.83
CA LEU A 113 5.24 -0.98 -9.14
C LEU A 113 4.19 -1.99 -9.61
N PHE A 114 2.94 -1.54 -9.77
CA PHE A 114 1.82 -2.37 -10.23
C PHE A 114 1.62 -2.35 -11.76
N GLN A 115 2.50 -1.65 -12.49
CA GLN A 115 2.55 -1.58 -13.95
C GLN A 115 1.20 -1.16 -14.56
N GLY A 116 0.59 -0.13 -13.94
CA GLY A 116 -0.74 0.37 -14.27
C GLY A 116 -1.81 -0.72 -14.17
N ASP A 117 -2.34 -1.11 -15.33
CA ASP A 117 -3.45 -2.06 -15.44
C ASP A 117 -3.02 -3.54 -15.32
N ALA A 118 -1.72 -3.85 -15.43
CA ALA A 118 -1.24 -5.22 -15.46
C ALA A 118 -1.54 -5.98 -14.16
N PHE A 119 -1.47 -5.32 -13.00
CA PHE A 119 -1.88 -5.93 -11.72
C PHE A 119 -3.39 -6.22 -11.67
N ARG A 120 -4.24 -5.30 -12.17
CA ARG A 120 -5.70 -5.50 -12.21
C ARG A 120 -6.08 -6.68 -13.11
N ASN A 121 -5.46 -6.77 -14.28
CA ASN A 121 -5.72 -7.85 -15.23
C ASN A 121 -5.25 -9.20 -14.64
N ALA A 122 -4.04 -9.26 -14.10
CA ALA A 122 -3.53 -10.43 -13.38
C ALA A 122 -4.33 -10.80 -12.11
N ALA A 123 -5.11 -9.88 -11.56
CA ALA A 123 -6.05 -10.13 -10.47
C ALA A 123 -7.40 -10.68 -10.92
N ALA A 124 -7.82 -10.42 -12.17
CA ALA A 124 -9.01 -11.01 -12.78
C ALA A 124 -8.76 -12.46 -13.24
N ASP A 125 -7.52 -12.79 -13.63
CA ASP A 125 -7.09 -14.16 -13.98
C ASP A 125 -7.07 -15.14 -12.78
N LEU A 126 -7.25 -14.64 -11.55
CA LEU A 126 -7.17 -15.42 -10.31
C LEU A 126 -8.55 -15.56 -9.67
N LYS A 127 -8.84 -16.74 -9.09
CA LYS A 127 -10.01 -16.91 -8.23
C LYS A 127 -9.96 -15.90 -7.07
N MET A 128 -11.05 -15.17 -6.87
CA MET A 128 -11.28 -14.30 -5.71
C MET A 128 -11.02 -15.06 -4.39
N GLY A 129 -10.29 -14.42 -3.47
CA GLY A 129 -9.86 -14.96 -2.19
C GLY A 129 -8.56 -14.30 -1.71
N ILE A 130 -8.24 -14.35 -0.41
CA ILE A 130 -7.08 -13.62 0.15
C ILE A 130 -5.75 -14.12 -0.41
N ARG A 131 -5.73 -15.36 -0.92
CA ARG A 131 -4.59 -15.95 -1.64
C ARG A 131 -4.16 -15.14 -2.86
N ALA A 132 -5.10 -14.53 -3.60
CA ALA A 132 -4.81 -13.84 -4.86
C ALA A 132 -3.83 -12.66 -4.69
N PRO A 133 -4.10 -11.64 -3.83
CA PRO A 133 -3.14 -10.55 -3.61
C PRO A 133 -1.79 -11.03 -3.04
N ILE A 134 -1.75 -12.11 -2.25
CA ILE A 134 -0.49 -12.66 -1.69
C ILE A 134 0.37 -13.29 -2.80
N THR A 135 -0.26 -13.96 -3.78
CA THR A 135 0.43 -14.47 -4.96
C THR A 135 0.94 -13.33 -5.84
N LEU A 136 0.11 -12.30 -6.07
CA LEU A 136 0.48 -11.14 -6.89
C LEU A 136 1.58 -10.29 -6.23
N ALA A 137 1.61 -10.19 -4.90
CA ALA A 137 2.68 -9.49 -4.17
C ALA A 137 4.07 -9.99 -4.58
N LYS A 138 4.23 -11.32 -4.70
CA LYS A 138 5.48 -11.93 -5.19
C LYS A 138 5.75 -11.59 -6.66
N ARG A 139 4.74 -11.70 -7.53
CA ARG A 139 4.85 -11.44 -8.98
C ARG A 139 5.27 -10.00 -9.30
N PHE A 140 4.78 -9.03 -8.52
CA PHE A 140 5.05 -7.60 -8.71
C PHE A 140 6.11 -7.04 -7.74
N GLY A 141 6.77 -7.89 -6.94
CA GLY A 141 7.81 -7.48 -5.98
C GLY A 141 7.33 -6.62 -4.80
N SER A 142 6.02 -6.42 -4.66
CA SER A 142 5.40 -5.54 -3.66
C SER A 142 5.22 -6.25 -2.31
N SER A 143 4.87 -5.49 -1.26
CA SER A 143 4.50 -6.09 0.02
C SER A 143 3.08 -6.67 -0.04
N ASN A 144 2.76 -7.62 0.83
CA ASN A 144 1.39 -8.13 0.95
C ASN A 144 0.40 -7.00 1.32
N TYR A 145 0.82 -6.05 2.16
CA TYR A 145 0.05 -4.84 2.51
C TYR A 145 -0.25 -3.98 1.28
N ALA A 146 0.73 -3.77 0.38
CA ALA A 146 0.55 -3.00 -0.83
C ALA A 146 -0.36 -3.76 -1.83
N ALA A 147 -0.10 -5.06 -2.04
CA ALA A 147 -0.86 -5.88 -2.99
C ALA A 147 -2.32 -6.10 -2.58
N ALA A 148 -2.61 -6.35 -1.29
CA ALA A 148 -3.98 -6.52 -0.81
C ALA A 148 -4.80 -5.23 -1.00
N ARG A 149 -4.18 -4.07 -0.76
CA ARG A 149 -4.81 -2.77 -1.00
C ARG A 149 -4.98 -2.46 -2.49
N GLU A 150 -3.99 -2.75 -3.33
CA GLU A 150 -4.12 -2.51 -4.78
C GLU A 150 -5.15 -3.46 -5.40
N PHE A 151 -5.20 -4.72 -4.95
CA PHE A 151 -6.21 -5.70 -5.34
C PHE A 151 -7.60 -5.14 -5.12
N ALA A 152 -7.98 -4.79 -3.88
CA ALA A 152 -9.30 -4.23 -3.63
C ALA A 152 -9.53 -2.91 -4.37
N ARG A 153 -8.58 -1.96 -4.33
CA ARG A 153 -8.71 -0.65 -5.01
C ARG A 153 -8.99 -0.76 -6.51
N THR A 154 -8.38 -1.72 -7.19
CA THR A 154 -8.45 -1.86 -8.65
C THR A 154 -9.39 -2.97 -9.12
N HIS A 155 -9.93 -3.79 -8.22
CA HIS A 155 -10.80 -4.90 -8.62
C HIS A 155 -12.08 -4.42 -9.30
N HIS A 156 -12.52 -5.18 -10.30
CA HIS A 156 -13.77 -4.90 -11.03
C HIS A 156 -14.99 -5.38 -10.22
N ALA A 157 -14.95 -6.60 -9.70
CA ALA A 157 -15.99 -7.15 -8.83
C ALA A 157 -15.94 -6.52 -7.43
N PRO A 158 -17.10 -6.39 -6.74
CA PRO A 158 -17.16 -5.77 -5.43
C PRO A 158 -16.38 -6.57 -4.38
N CYS A 159 -15.31 -5.99 -3.85
CA CYS A 159 -14.62 -6.50 -2.65
C CYS A 159 -14.09 -5.36 -1.77
N VAL A 160 -13.75 -5.69 -0.52
CA VAL A 160 -13.08 -4.81 0.43
C VAL A 160 -11.98 -5.55 1.17
N VAL A 161 -10.83 -4.88 1.35
CA VAL A 161 -9.76 -5.34 2.24
C VAL A 161 -9.72 -4.48 3.49
N TYR A 162 -9.92 -5.12 4.64
CA TYR A 162 -9.53 -4.57 5.93
C TYR A 162 -8.05 -4.88 6.15
N VAL A 163 -7.32 -3.90 6.66
CA VAL A 163 -5.99 -4.08 7.24
C VAL A 163 -6.09 -3.75 8.71
N LEU A 164 -5.71 -4.69 9.55
CA LEU A 164 -5.66 -4.54 11.00
C LEU A 164 -4.21 -4.40 11.47
N ASN A 165 -4.01 -3.80 12.64
CA ASN A 165 -2.80 -3.97 13.43
C ASN A 165 -2.66 -5.44 13.91
N PRO A 166 -1.54 -5.86 14.53
CA PRO A 166 -1.42 -7.19 15.13
C PRO A 166 -2.53 -7.48 16.16
N LEU A 167 -2.78 -8.76 16.43
CA LEU A 167 -3.80 -9.19 17.38
C LEU A 167 -3.33 -8.98 18.82
N GLU A 168 -4.16 -8.32 19.62
CA GLU A 168 -4.02 -8.17 21.07
C GLU A 168 -4.97 -9.17 21.76
N PHE A 169 -4.45 -9.93 22.72
CA PHE A 169 -5.26 -10.79 23.59
C PHE A 169 -5.57 -10.05 24.89
N LEU A 170 -6.76 -10.26 25.43
CA LEU A 170 -7.26 -9.52 26.60
C LEU A 170 -7.24 -10.41 27.85
N ASP A 171 -6.88 -9.85 29.01
CA ASP A 171 -6.82 -10.56 30.30
C ASP A 171 -8.19 -11.12 30.74
N SER A 172 -9.28 -10.53 30.24
CA SER A 172 -10.66 -11.02 30.40
C SER A 172 -10.96 -12.33 29.66
N GLY A 173 -10.02 -12.81 28.83
CA GLY A 173 -10.33 -13.65 27.69
C GLY A 173 -10.83 -12.80 26.50
N GLY A 174 -10.74 -13.39 25.30
CA GLY A 174 -11.05 -12.71 24.04
C GLY A 174 -9.85 -11.98 23.42
N PHE A 175 -10.12 -11.23 22.36
CA PHE A 175 -9.11 -10.51 21.58
C PHE A 175 -9.63 -9.17 21.05
N ARG A 176 -8.69 -8.35 20.57
CA ARG A 176 -8.88 -7.06 19.89
C ARG A 176 -7.86 -6.93 18.75
N ALA A 177 -8.26 -6.38 17.61
CA ALA A 177 -7.36 -5.94 16.55
C ALA A 177 -7.86 -4.61 15.96
N GLU A 178 -7.04 -3.55 16.06
CA GLU A 178 -7.43 -2.23 15.57
C GLU A 178 -7.44 -2.14 14.03
N VAL A 179 -8.43 -1.46 13.47
CA VAL A 179 -8.56 -1.27 12.03
C VAL A 179 -7.63 -0.15 11.57
N ARG A 180 -6.44 -0.55 11.11
CA ARG A 180 -5.42 0.34 10.54
C ARG A 180 -5.89 1.02 9.25
N ARG A 181 -6.70 0.33 8.44
CA ARG A 181 -7.25 0.83 7.18
C ARG A 181 -8.37 -0.07 6.64
N ILE A 182 -9.35 0.54 5.99
CA ILE A 182 -10.32 -0.15 5.12
C ILE A 182 -10.09 0.35 3.68
N GLU A 183 -9.93 -0.57 2.74
CA GLU A 183 -9.66 -0.28 1.32
C GLU A 183 -10.67 -1.04 0.44
N PRO A 184 -11.82 -0.43 0.10
CA PRO A 184 -12.85 -1.01 -0.76
C PRO A 184 -12.62 -0.73 -2.24
N SER A 185 -13.08 -1.65 -3.10
CA SER A 185 -13.24 -1.43 -4.54
C SER A 185 -14.34 -0.41 -4.85
N SER A 186 -14.30 0.19 -6.04
CA SER A 186 -15.33 1.13 -6.51
C SER A 186 -16.73 0.51 -6.57
N SER A 187 -16.83 -0.76 -6.97
CA SER A 187 -18.09 -1.51 -7.02
C SER A 187 -18.61 -1.89 -5.62
N PHE A 188 -17.71 -2.18 -4.67
CA PHE A 188 -18.11 -2.34 -3.26
C PHE A 188 -18.60 -1.00 -2.65
N LEU A 189 -17.89 0.10 -2.89
CA LEU A 189 -18.33 1.45 -2.47
C LEU A 189 -19.70 1.82 -3.03
N HIS A 190 -19.99 1.45 -4.29
CA HIS A 190 -21.29 1.70 -4.90
C HIS A 190 -22.42 0.94 -4.20
N ARG A 191 -22.28 -0.39 -4.05
CA ARG A 191 -23.29 -1.32 -3.51
C ARG A 191 -23.40 -1.24 -1.99
N PHE A 192 -22.31 -1.49 -1.28
CA PHE A 192 -22.23 -1.63 0.18
C PHE A 192 -21.81 -0.35 0.91
N GLY A 193 -21.20 0.61 0.22
CA GLY A 193 -20.71 1.85 0.82
C GLY A 193 -19.29 1.71 1.37
N ARG A 194 -18.90 2.65 2.23
CA ARG A 194 -17.62 2.60 2.96
C ARG A 194 -17.90 2.16 4.39
N PRO A 195 -17.39 0.99 4.83
CA PRO A 195 -17.43 0.61 6.23
C PRO A 195 -16.58 1.56 7.08
N SER A 196 -16.89 1.67 8.37
CA SER A 196 -16.30 2.64 9.30
C SER A 196 -15.81 2.02 10.61
N ASP A 197 -15.60 0.71 10.62
CA ASP A 197 -15.23 -0.06 11.82
C ASP A 197 -13.83 0.36 12.29
N LEU A 198 -13.66 0.59 13.59
CA LEU A 198 -12.41 1.06 14.19
C LEU A 198 -11.61 -0.09 14.85
N VAL A 199 -12.30 -1.15 15.27
CA VAL A 199 -11.76 -2.32 15.97
C VAL A 199 -12.52 -3.56 15.49
N ILE A 200 -11.80 -4.67 15.31
CA ILE A 200 -12.37 -6.01 15.21
C ILE A 200 -11.98 -6.77 16.48
N ASP A 201 -12.95 -6.95 17.37
CA ASP A 201 -12.81 -7.77 18.58
C ASP A 201 -13.48 -9.14 18.39
N HIS A 202 -13.69 -9.86 19.49
CA HIS A 202 -14.23 -11.21 19.53
C HIS A 202 -15.77 -11.27 19.46
N GLU A 203 -16.48 -10.15 19.67
CA GLU A 203 -17.94 -10.05 19.49
C GLU A 203 -18.31 -9.53 18.09
N HIS A 204 -17.39 -8.80 17.44
CA HIS A 204 -17.57 -8.22 16.12
C HIS A 204 -17.98 -9.25 15.04
N ALA A 205 -18.84 -8.87 14.09
CA ALA A 205 -19.33 -9.78 13.04
C ALA A 205 -18.20 -10.41 12.17
N LEU A 206 -17.04 -9.76 12.11
CA LEU A 206 -15.85 -10.22 11.39
C LEU A 206 -14.85 -11.03 12.26
N ALA A 207 -15.14 -11.24 13.55
CA ALA A 207 -14.31 -11.99 14.50
C ALA A 207 -13.89 -13.37 13.97
N SER A 208 -14.81 -14.06 13.29
CA SER A 208 -14.57 -15.40 12.74
C SER A 208 -13.49 -15.44 11.64
N LEU A 209 -13.20 -14.30 11.00
CA LEU A 209 -12.17 -14.14 9.97
C LEU A 209 -10.76 -13.95 10.54
N ILE A 210 -10.61 -13.73 11.85
CA ILE A 210 -9.30 -13.53 12.49
C ILE A 210 -8.49 -14.85 12.46
N PRO A 211 -7.24 -14.85 11.93
CA PRO A 211 -6.39 -16.04 11.89
C PRO A 211 -5.76 -16.39 13.27
N ILE A 212 -6.57 -16.86 14.22
CA ILE A 212 -6.08 -17.37 15.51
C ILE A 212 -5.32 -18.69 15.31
N GLU A 213 -4.10 -18.78 15.84
CA GLU A 213 -3.15 -19.92 15.81
C GLU A 213 -2.77 -20.44 14.41
N LYS A 214 -3.15 -19.73 13.35
CA LYS A 214 -2.95 -20.14 11.95
C LYS A 214 -2.69 -18.92 11.08
N ARG A 215 -1.94 -19.11 10.00
CA ARG A 215 -1.58 -17.99 9.11
C ARG A 215 -2.73 -17.52 8.21
N MET A 216 -3.74 -18.34 7.97
CA MET A 216 -4.85 -18.03 7.07
C MET A 216 -6.12 -18.77 7.52
N THR A 217 -7.30 -18.14 7.37
CA THR A 217 -8.56 -18.87 7.53
C THR A 217 -8.91 -19.66 6.27
N ALA A 218 -9.82 -20.63 6.38
CA ALA A 218 -10.63 -21.02 5.24
C ALA A 218 -11.58 -19.86 4.86
N PRO A 219 -12.16 -19.86 3.65
CA PRO A 219 -13.32 -19.04 3.34
C PRO A 219 -14.43 -19.26 4.38
N ARG A 220 -15.12 -18.19 4.77
CA ARG A 220 -16.28 -18.24 5.65
C ARG A 220 -17.46 -17.46 5.10
N ASP A 221 -18.61 -18.09 5.18
CA ASP A 221 -19.91 -17.55 4.81
C ASP A 221 -20.53 -16.68 5.91
N PHE A 222 -21.06 -15.52 5.53
CA PHE A 222 -21.85 -14.64 6.39
C PHE A 222 -22.75 -13.71 5.58
N LEU A 223 -23.77 -13.13 6.23
CA LEU A 223 -24.64 -12.13 5.61
C LEU A 223 -24.11 -10.72 5.86
N TYR A 224 -24.02 -9.90 4.81
CA TYR A 224 -23.64 -8.49 4.89
C TYR A 224 -24.69 -7.60 4.23
N ALA A 225 -25.08 -6.51 4.88
CA ALA A 225 -26.10 -5.60 4.37
C ALA A 225 -25.50 -4.60 3.37
N ASP A 226 -26.21 -4.32 2.28
CA ASP A 226 -25.89 -3.20 1.40
C ASP A 226 -26.47 -1.85 1.89
N ARG A 227 -26.24 -0.78 1.12
CA ARG A 227 -26.70 0.58 1.45
C ARG A 227 -28.23 0.74 1.52
N ASN A 228 -28.98 -0.23 1.00
CA ASN A 228 -30.44 -0.27 1.05
C ASN A 228 -30.95 -1.20 2.16
N GLY A 229 -30.05 -1.80 2.96
CA GLY A 229 -30.37 -2.79 4.00
C GLY A 229 -30.60 -4.21 3.47
N VAL A 230 -30.41 -4.47 2.17
CA VAL A 230 -30.57 -5.82 1.61
C VAL A 230 -29.39 -6.67 2.05
N LYS A 231 -29.67 -7.81 2.68
CA LYS A 231 -28.65 -8.77 3.12
C LYS A 231 -28.22 -9.64 1.95
N HIS A 232 -26.93 -9.65 1.69
CA HIS A 232 -26.29 -10.44 0.64
C HIS A 232 -25.40 -11.53 1.26
N GLN A 233 -25.31 -12.66 0.59
CA GLN A 233 -24.37 -13.72 0.93
C GLN A 233 -22.94 -13.24 0.62
N CYS A 234 -22.07 -13.29 1.62
CA CYS A 234 -20.69 -12.82 1.54
C CYS A 234 -19.70 -13.88 2.03
N ILE A 235 -18.54 -13.90 1.40
CA ILE A 235 -17.41 -14.75 1.74
C ILE A 235 -16.29 -13.87 2.30
N GLY A 236 -15.68 -14.33 3.40
CA GLY A 236 -14.55 -13.68 4.06
C GLY A 236 -13.36 -14.62 4.20
N GLU A 237 -12.15 -14.09 3.99
CA GLU A 237 -10.88 -14.80 4.19
C GLU A 237 -9.87 -13.89 4.92
N GLY A 238 -9.30 -14.39 6.03
CA GLY A 238 -8.25 -13.70 6.78
C GLY A 238 -6.84 -14.26 6.50
N PHE A 239 -5.82 -13.39 6.51
CA PHE A 239 -4.40 -13.77 6.43
C PHE A 239 -3.53 -12.93 7.38
N ASP A 240 -2.68 -13.60 8.16
CA ASP A 240 -1.72 -12.95 9.06
C ASP A 240 -0.31 -12.86 8.46
N THR A 241 0.33 -11.73 8.73
CA THR A 241 1.73 -11.43 8.39
C THR A 241 2.63 -11.15 9.60
N LYS A 242 2.14 -11.32 10.83
CA LYS A 242 2.71 -10.87 12.11
C LYS A 242 2.80 -9.35 12.29
N HIS A 243 2.85 -8.58 11.21
CA HIS A 243 2.86 -7.11 11.23
C HIS A 243 1.48 -6.50 10.99
N ASN A 244 0.63 -7.19 10.23
CA ASN A 244 -0.76 -6.86 9.95
C ASN A 244 -1.56 -8.13 9.69
N ILE A 245 -2.84 -8.11 10.06
CA ILE A 245 -3.85 -9.06 9.58
C ILE A 245 -4.60 -8.39 8.42
N PHE A 246 -4.84 -9.13 7.34
CA PHE A 246 -5.72 -8.70 6.25
C PHE A 246 -6.98 -9.55 6.22
N LEU A 247 -8.15 -8.92 6.14
CA LEU A 247 -9.41 -9.60 5.86
C LEU A 247 -9.88 -9.16 4.47
N LEU A 248 -10.01 -10.08 3.52
CA LEU A 248 -10.70 -9.84 2.25
C LEU A 248 -12.15 -10.28 2.40
N ILE A 249 -13.08 -9.42 2.00
CA ILE A 249 -14.51 -9.67 1.99
C ILE A 249 -15.07 -9.34 0.61
N TYR A 250 -15.95 -10.19 0.10
CA TYR A 250 -16.65 -10.04 -1.17
C TYR A 250 -18.03 -10.71 -1.06
N PRO A 251 -19.07 -10.25 -1.79
CA PRO A 251 -20.27 -11.07 -1.93
C PRO A 251 -19.89 -12.36 -2.65
N GLU A 252 -20.53 -13.46 -2.27
CA GLU A 252 -20.57 -14.60 -3.17
C GLU A 252 -21.14 -14.12 -4.52
N ALA A 253 -20.58 -14.61 -5.62
CA ALA A 253 -21.11 -14.24 -6.92
C ALA A 253 -22.55 -14.74 -7.01
N GLU A 254 -23.49 -13.81 -7.11
CA GLU A 254 -24.87 -14.12 -7.51
C GLU A 254 -24.79 -14.84 -8.86
N LEU A 255 -24.89 -16.18 -8.82
CA LEU A 255 -25.19 -16.98 -9.99
C LEU A 255 -26.46 -16.36 -10.56
N PRO A 256 -26.44 -15.79 -11.78
CA PRO A 256 -27.61 -15.12 -12.32
C PRO A 256 -28.73 -16.15 -12.39
N THR A 257 -29.74 -16.00 -11.53
CA THR A 257 -30.80 -17.00 -11.32
C THR A 257 -31.31 -17.44 -12.68
N SER A 258 -31.01 -18.69 -13.03
CA SER A 258 -31.10 -19.13 -14.42
C SER A 258 -32.46 -18.76 -14.99
N LEU A 259 -32.46 -17.85 -15.97
CA LEU A 259 -33.63 -17.55 -16.77
C LEU A 259 -33.93 -18.81 -17.58
N LEU A 260 -34.66 -19.72 -16.94
CA LEU A 260 -35.26 -20.91 -17.51
C LEU A 260 -36.35 -20.43 -18.47
N PHE A 261 -35.90 -20.02 -19.67
CA PHE A 261 -36.73 -19.87 -20.85
C PHE A 261 -37.30 -21.25 -21.20
N LEU A 262 -38.35 -21.66 -20.46
CA LEU A 262 -39.21 -22.76 -20.83
C LEU A 262 -39.87 -22.38 -22.16
N PRO A 263 -39.60 -23.10 -23.26
CA PRO A 263 -40.26 -22.82 -24.52
C PRO A 263 -41.76 -23.12 -24.43
N LYS A 264 -42.55 -22.29 -25.10
CA LYS A 264 -43.94 -22.51 -25.47
C LYS A 264 -44.13 -22.04 -26.90
#